data_AF-A0A2N1UWE0-F1
#
_entry.id   AF-A0A2N1UWE0-F1
#
_cell.length_a   1.000
_cell.length_b   1.000
_cell.length_c   1.000
_cell.angle_alpha   90.00
_cell.angle_beta   90.00
_cell.angle_gamma   90.00
#
_symmetry.space_group_name_H-M   'P 1'
#
loop_
_entity.id
_entity.type
_entity.pdbx_description
1 polymer ?
#
loop_
_entity_poly.entity_id
_entity_poly.type
_entity_poly.pdbx_seq_one_letter_code
_entity_poly.pdbx_strand_id
1 'polypeptide(L)'
;ADPLLYAPAVNNSWHQWVLVWSSENEILHYLDGQLYMQSGPQLATELQFGSEFISPRQGHVDEIELYARELTPAQIKTLYDRRALKITGTGLSLQSQVSLNGEALTTIELDPMPESPLEALTVALPANTSLPALLEVRNPNGPIASVNVTALPPRVDEVRPTLVREQEPLRIRGRDFGSAVSVSVNGEPLAIESQSATELIVTVPAGLSAGPLLVSNPGPGNQTAGPAIEPMPSGLTACYTFDQLSLNGLILDPLDDKIGDRDLTLQLMQVDGELQSAEGKIDSGAQFINATASAEAFTELASSYSLSTWVKTASGAEGHILSLKNALDDSLSLSVLNTPYGGPDGAKLKLTMRYQGTTQYEFKSEALVRDFWYHVAVVKTPNQLRVYLNHEQVFVINDDLTFSQTPDLVLNGPHPLDDGLGFDGVLDELMLFNRDLTADEVRQLFHFMQ
;
A
#
# COMPACT_ATOMS: atom_id res chain seq x y z
N ALA A 1 42.13 25.35 -3.53
CA ALA A 1 41.09 24.31 -3.45
C ALA A 1 41.48 23.21 -4.42
N ASP A 2 42.01 22.11 -3.91
CA ASP A 2 42.44 20.96 -4.71
C ASP A 2 41.18 20.14 -5.11
N PRO A 3 40.92 19.80 -6.38
CA PRO A 3 39.62 19.27 -6.82
C PRO A 3 39.39 17.77 -6.54
N LEU A 4 40.21 17.08 -5.74
CA LEU A 4 40.26 15.61 -5.70
C LEU A 4 39.82 14.94 -4.39
N LEU A 5 38.99 15.58 -3.56
CA LEU A 5 38.58 15.02 -2.25
C LEU A 5 37.07 15.11 -2.01
N TYR A 6 36.29 14.37 -2.81
CA TYR A 6 34.91 14.06 -2.44
C TYR A 6 34.79 12.56 -2.18
N ALA A 7 34.49 12.21 -0.93
CA ALA A 7 34.08 10.86 -0.56
C ALA A 7 32.86 10.44 -1.40
N PRO A 8 32.80 9.20 -1.90
CA PRO A 8 31.69 8.69 -2.72
C PRO A 8 30.43 8.40 -1.88
N ALA A 9 30.19 9.16 -0.81
CA ALA A 9 28.99 9.03 0.00
C ALA A 9 27.75 9.26 -0.89
N VAL A 10 26.80 8.34 -0.79
CA VAL A 10 25.57 8.35 -1.57
C VAL A 10 24.59 9.30 -0.88
N ASN A 11 24.08 10.28 -1.63
CA ASN A 11 23.07 11.18 -1.09
C ASN A 11 21.82 10.41 -0.64
N ASN A 12 21.19 10.87 0.46
CA ASN A 12 20.04 10.24 1.10
C ASN A 12 20.27 8.82 1.68
N SER A 13 21.52 8.47 1.97
CA SER A 13 21.87 7.25 2.71
C SER A 13 22.58 7.58 4.01
N TRP A 14 22.40 6.73 5.02
CA TRP A 14 23.21 6.77 6.24
C TRP A 14 24.60 6.19 5.95
N HIS A 15 25.64 6.88 6.39
CA HIS A 15 27.03 6.49 6.25
C HIS A 15 27.74 6.55 7.61
N GLN A 16 28.70 5.67 7.84
CA GLN A 16 29.60 5.79 8.99
C GLN A 16 30.90 6.46 8.54
N TRP A 17 31.33 7.49 9.25
CA TRP A 17 32.64 8.10 9.06
C TRP A 17 33.47 7.95 10.33
N VAL A 18 34.67 7.38 10.21
CA VAL A 18 35.62 7.29 11.33
C VAL A 18 36.92 7.97 10.95
N LEU A 19 37.38 8.87 11.82
CA LEU A 19 38.68 9.52 11.72
C LEU A 19 39.61 8.92 12.77
N VAL A 20 40.76 8.43 12.34
CA VAL A 20 41.77 7.87 13.24
C VAL A 20 43.04 8.68 13.11
N TRP A 21 43.45 9.32 14.20
CA TRP A 21 44.79 9.87 14.31
C TRP A 21 45.77 8.73 14.61
N SER A 22 46.60 8.39 13.62
CA SER A 22 47.52 7.26 13.75
C SER A 22 48.75 7.62 14.57
N SER A 23 49.38 6.59 15.13
CA SER A 23 50.70 6.69 15.76
C SER A 23 51.81 7.16 14.81
N GLU A 24 51.60 7.08 13.49
CA GLU A 24 52.50 7.59 12.44
C GLU A 24 52.27 9.09 12.11
N ASN A 25 51.42 9.77 12.88
CA ASN A 25 51.09 11.19 12.73
C ASN A 25 50.34 11.51 11.42
N GLU A 26 49.48 10.57 10.99
CA GLU A 26 48.57 10.71 9.86
C GLU A 26 47.11 10.64 10.33
N ILE A 27 46.18 11.14 9.50
CA ILE A 27 44.75 10.94 9.73
C ILE A 27 44.24 9.92 8.70
N LEU A 28 43.79 8.77 9.19
CA LEU A 28 43.13 7.74 8.41
C LEU A 28 41.62 8.02 8.41
N HIS A 29 41.02 8.10 7.22
CA HIS A 29 39.58 8.30 7.05
C HIS A 29 38.97 6.98 6.62
N TYR A 30 38.03 6.47 7.41
CA TYR A 30 37.23 5.31 7.06
C TYR A 30 35.82 5.77 6.70
N LEU A 31 35.31 5.25 5.58
CA LEU A 31 33.92 5.39 5.15
C LEU A 31 33.30 4.00 5.12
N ASP A 32 32.16 3.83 5.79
CA ASP A 32 31.39 2.59 5.79
C ASP A 32 32.22 1.35 6.16
N GLY A 33 33.04 1.50 7.21
CA GLY A 33 33.89 0.43 7.73
C GLY A 33 35.13 0.10 6.89
N GLN A 34 35.40 0.84 5.80
CA GLN A 34 36.56 0.65 4.92
C GLN A 34 37.48 1.86 4.92
N LEU A 35 38.80 1.63 4.86
CA LEU A 35 39.77 2.73 4.71
C LEU A 35 39.52 3.42 3.36
N TYR A 36 39.16 4.68 3.41
CA TYR A 36 38.84 5.49 2.24
C TYR A 36 40.06 6.31 1.79
N MET A 37 40.72 7.01 2.72
CA MET A 37 41.89 7.82 2.40
C MET A 37 42.80 8.06 3.61
N GLN A 38 44.00 8.58 3.33
CA GLN A 38 44.96 9.04 4.32
C GLN A 38 45.29 10.51 4.04
N SER A 39 45.40 11.33 5.08
CA SER A 39 45.82 12.72 4.97
C SER A 39 46.93 13.06 5.96
N GLY A 40 47.78 14.01 5.60
CA GLY A 40 48.85 14.50 6.46
C GLY A 40 48.34 15.16 7.76
N PRO A 41 49.24 15.41 8.72
CA PRO A 41 48.86 15.94 10.04
C PRO A 41 48.17 17.29 9.92
N GLN A 42 47.07 17.45 10.64
CA GLN A 42 46.31 18.71 10.76
C GLN A 42 46.36 19.19 12.20
N LEU A 43 46.81 20.42 12.44
CA LEU A 43 46.77 21.04 13.77
C LEU A 43 45.35 21.54 14.07
N ALA A 44 44.43 20.62 14.37
CA ALA A 44 43.10 20.96 14.84
C ALA A 44 43.06 20.83 16.37
N THR A 45 42.79 21.94 17.06
CA THR A 45 42.65 21.99 18.53
C THR A 45 41.20 21.85 18.99
N GLU A 46 40.24 21.75 18.06
CA GLU A 46 38.82 21.70 18.36
C GLU A 46 38.14 20.67 17.46
N LEU A 47 37.27 19.84 18.05
CA LEU A 47 36.37 18.97 17.32
C LEU A 47 35.07 19.74 17.07
N GLN A 48 34.73 19.95 15.81
CA GLN A 48 33.52 20.69 15.43
C GLN A 48 32.65 19.88 14.46
N PHE A 49 31.34 20.05 14.61
CA PHE A 49 30.33 19.47 13.73
C PHE A 49 29.57 20.61 13.04
N GLY A 50 29.47 20.57 11.71
CA GLY A 50 28.97 21.70 10.91
C GLY A 50 30.10 22.56 10.32
N SER A 51 29.79 23.70 9.70
CA SER A 51 30.76 24.47 8.90
C SER A 51 31.48 25.57 9.69
N GLU A 52 32.82 25.58 9.67
CA GLU A 52 33.64 26.79 9.88
C GLU A 52 33.76 27.67 8.62
N PHE A 53 33.54 27.11 7.42
CA PHE A 53 33.76 27.79 6.15
C PHE A 53 32.54 27.69 5.22
N ILE A 54 31.78 28.79 5.15
CA ILE A 54 30.83 29.22 4.11
C ILE A 54 30.14 28.11 3.28
N SER A 55 29.28 27.34 3.92
CA SER A 55 27.97 26.86 3.43
C SER A 55 27.58 25.64 4.25
N PRO A 56 26.54 25.71 5.11
CA PRO A 56 26.09 24.53 5.85
C PRO A 56 25.61 23.48 4.84
N ARG A 57 26.21 22.28 4.90
CA ARG A 57 25.68 21.13 4.16
C ARG A 57 24.42 20.65 4.88
N GLN A 58 23.35 20.46 4.12
CA GLN A 58 22.13 19.86 4.65
C GLN A 58 22.36 18.35 4.82
N GLY A 59 22.07 17.85 6.03
CA GLY A 59 22.22 16.45 6.38
C GLY A 59 21.84 16.20 7.83
N HIS A 60 21.72 14.93 8.20
CA HIS A 60 21.48 14.50 9.58
C HIS A 60 22.76 13.83 10.11
N VAL A 61 23.09 14.09 11.36
CA VAL A 61 24.11 13.35 12.10
C VAL A 61 23.39 12.59 13.20
N ASP A 62 23.71 11.32 13.34
CA ASP A 62 23.24 10.47 14.42
C ASP A 62 24.43 9.69 14.98
N GLU A 63 24.44 9.54 16.30
CA GLU A 63 25.49 8.93 17.13
C GLU A 63 26.94 9.42 16.85
N ILE A 64 27.55 10.08 17.85
CA ILE A 64 28.95 10.51 17.80
C ILE A 64 29.71 9.80 18.92
N GLU A 65 30.83 9.17 18.56
CA GLU A 65 31.73 8.51 19.49
C GLU A 65 33.14 9.09 19.37
N LEU A 66 33.80 9.31 20.51
CA LEU A 66 35.18 9.78 20.59
C LEU A 66 36.02 8.80 21.40
N TYR A 67 37.16 8.40 20.83
CA TYR A 67 38.07 7.44 21.44
C TYR A 67 39.41 8.12 21.72
N ALA A 68 39.91 8.01 22.96
CA ALA A 68 41.21 8.55 23.35
C ALA A 68 42.39 7.66 22.93
N ARG A 69 42.25 6.91 21.82
CA ARG A 69 43.22 5.97 21.29
C ARG A 69 42.95 5.65 19.81
N GLU A 70 43.96 5.07 19.17
CA GLU A 70 43.86 4.56 17.80
C GLU A 70 42.92 3.32 17.74
N LEU A 71 41.95 3.34 16.81
CA LEU A 71 41.10 2.20 16.49
C LEU A 71 41.71 1.40 15.33
N THR A 72 41.69 0.07 15.44
CA THR A 72 42.15 -0.82 14.37
C THR A 72 41.11 -0.95 13.24
N PRO A 73 41.52 -1.31 12.01
CA PRO A 73 40.59 -1.55 10.90
C PRO A 73 39.47 -2.56 11.23
N ALA A 74 39.78 -3.60 12.00
CA ALA A 74 38.81 -4.61 12.41
C ALA A 74 37.78 -4.06 13.41
N GLN A 75 38.20 -3.21 14.35
CA GLN A 75 37.29 -2.54 15.29
C GLN A 75 36.32 -1.61 14.54
N ILE A 76 36.84 -0.84 13.58
CA ILE A 76 36.04 0.09 12.77
C ILE A 76 35.01 -0.65 11.92
N LYS A 77 35.42 -1.74 11.24
CA LYS A 77 34.49 -2.57 10.47
C LYS A 77 33.38 -3.16 11.34
N THR A 78 33.71 -3.57 12.56
CA THR A 78 32.74 -4.13 13.49
C THR A 78 31.75 -3.06 14.00
N LEU A 79 32.21 -1.82 14.22
CA LEU A 79 31.34 -0.69 14.55
C LEU A 79 30.39 -0.36 13.38
N TYR A 80 30.90 -0.39 12.14
CA TYR A 80 30.08 -0.15 10.93
C TYR A 80 28.95 -1.18 10.78
N ASP A 81 29.25 -2.46 11.00
CA ASP A 81 28.29 -3.54 10.86
C ASP A 81 27.17 -3.49 11.94
N ARG A 82 27.17 -2.46 12.82
CA ARG A 82 26.16 -2.01 13.81
C ARG A 82 25.52 -3.08 14.69
N ARG A 83 26.16 -4.23 14.78
CA ARG A 83 25.76 -5.35 15.63
C ARG A 83 26.47 -5.33 16.97
N ALA A 84 27.10 -4.22 17.34
CA ALA A 84 27.79 -4.11 18.62
C ALA A 84 26.80 -3.87 19.76
N LEU A 85 26.81 -4.71 20.80
CA LEU A 85 26.12 -4.46 22.06
C LEU A 85 27.07 -3.74 23.02
N LYS A 86 26.67 -2.57 23.52
CA LYS A 86 27.33 -1.93 24.67
C LYS A 86 26.70 -2.45 25.95
N ILE A 87 27.50 -3.08 26.79
CA ILE A 87 27.13 -3.64 28.09
C ILE A 87 27.78 -2.76 29.15
N THR A 88 26.99 -2.12 30.01
CA THR A 88 27.50 -1.32 31.12
C THR A 88 27.15 -1.96 32.46
N GLY A 89 28.01 -1.77 33.46
CA GLY A 89 27.75 -2.29 34.80
C GLY A 89 28.99 -2.37 35.69
N THR A 90 28.78 -2.80 36.93
CA THR A 90 29.86 -3.01 37.91
C THR A 90 30.37 -4.45 37.86
N GLY A 91 31.62 -4.65 38.25
CA GLY A 91 32.25 -5.98 38.29
C GLY A 91 32.73 -6.52 36.93
N LEU A 92 32.63 -5.72 35.88
CA LEU A 92 33.24 -6.02 34.58
C LEU A 92 34.77 -5.92 34.67
N SER A 93 35.47 -6.69 33.84
CA SER A 93 36.92 -6.63 33.69
C SER A 93 37.32 -6.98 32.26
N LEU A 94 38.59 -6.76 31.89
CA LEU A 94 39.12 -7.17 30.58
C LEU A 94 39.08 -8.69 30.36
N GLN A 95 38.92 -9.48 31.43
CA GLN A 95 38.74 -10.93 31.37
C GLN A 95 37.27 -11.36 31.40
N SER A 96 36.34 -10.39 31.38
CA SER A 96 34.92 -10.71 31.27
C SER A 96 34.63 -11.39 29.93
N GLN A 97 33.86 -12.46 29.98
CA GLN A 97 33.35 -13.18 28.84
C GLN A 97 31.87 -12.86 28.67
N VAL A 98 31.47 -12.63 27.43
CA VAL A 98 30.08 -12.45 27.06
C VAL A 98 29.71 -13.57 26.11
N SER A 99 28.59 -14.22 26.34
CA SER A 99 28.07 -15.27 25.48
C SER A 99 26.61 -15.04 25.15
N LEU A 100 26.18 -15.53 24.00
CA LEU A 100 24.81 -15.51 23.55
C LEU A 100 24.34 -16.95 23.32
N ASN A 101 23.30 -17.41 24.03
CA ASN A 101 22.87 -18.81 24.06
C ASN A 101 24.03 -19.79 24.35
N GLY A 102 25.02 -19.37 25.13
CA GLY A 102 26.21 -20.16 25.45
C GLY A 102 27.36 -20.09 24.43
N GLU A 103 27.18 -19.47 23.26
CA GLU A 103 28.27 -19.21 22.32
C GLU A 103 28.99 -17.91 22.69
N ALA A 104 30.32 -17.96 22.83
CA ALA A 104 31.11 -16.79 23.20
C ALA A 104 31.07 -15.72 22.09
N LEU A 105 30.76 -14.48 22.47
CA LEU A 105 30.86 -13.30 21.62
C LEU A 105 32.26 -12.73 21.66
N THR A 106 32.70 -12.18 20.54
CA THR A 106 33.99 -11.47 20.47
C THR A 106 33.86 -10.12 21.17
N THR A 107 34.55 -9.97 22.30
CA THR A 107 34.70 -8.67 22.96
C THR A 107 35.49 -7.73 22.05
N ILE A 108 34.89 -6.60 21.75
CA ILE A 108 35.56 -5.46 21.12
C ILE A 108 36.16 -4.68 22.28
N GLU A 109 37.47 -4.82 22.49
CA GLU A 109 38.17 -3.96 23.45
C GLU A 109 38.02 -2.51 22.98
N LEU A 110 37.07 -1.78 23.58
CA LEU A 110 36.82 -0.37 23.29
C LEU A 110 37.37 0.56 24.39
N ASP A 111 37.38 0.10 25.65
CA ASP A 111 37.91 0.83 26.80
C ASP A 111 38.93 -0.01 27.57
N PRO A 112 40.18 0.46 27.67
CA PRO A 112 40.77 0.53 28.99
C PRO A 112 41.20 1.97 29.22
N MET A 113 40.39 2.75 29.95
CA MET A 113 40.93 3.96 30.56
C MET A 113 41.95 3.49 31.60
N PRO A 114 43.26 3.80 31.47
CA PRO A 114 44.31 3.12 32.22
C PRO A 114 44.22 3.27 33.75
N GLU A 115 43.34 4.14 34.25
CA GLU A 115 43.18 4.44 35.67
C GLU A 115 41.72 4.45 36.17
N SER A 116 40.77 3.83 35.45
CA SER A 116 39.38 3.67 35.93
C SER A 116 38.93 2.21 35.90
N PRO A 117 38.07 1.77 36.84
CA PRO A 117 37.46 0.45 36.74
C PRO A 117 36.72 0.34 35.41
N LEU A 118 36.81 -0.82 34.77
CA LEU A 118 36.11 -1.07 33.52
C LEU A 118 34.60 -1.07 33.80
N GLU A 119 33.87 -0.05 33.31
CA GLU A 119 32.42 0.07 33.51
C GLU A 119 31.60 -0.33 32.27
N ALA A 120 32.27 -0.62 31.16
CA ALA A 120 31.62 -0.99 29.90
C ALA A 120 32.41 -2.05 29.12
N LEU A 121 31.68 -2.92 28.43
CA LEU A 121 32.18 -3.82 27.39
C LEU A 121 31.38 -3.56 26.12
N THR A 122 32.04 -3.60 24.98
CA THR A 122 31.34 -3.63 23.70
C THR A 122 31.60 -4.99 23.07
N VAL A 123 30.56 -5.67 22.59
CA VAL A 123 30.68 -7.02 22.02
C VAL A 123 30.02 -7.09 20.66
N ALA A 124 30.61 -7.81 19.72
CA ALA A 124 30.01 -8.00 18.40
C ALA A 124 28.89 -9.05 18.45
N LEU A 125 27.71 -8.73 17.93
CA LEU A 125 26.68 -9.72 17.61
C LEU A 125 26.93 -10.31 16.20
N PRO A 126 26.87 -11.63 16.05
CA PRO A 126 26.96 -12.27 14.75
C PRO A 126 25.92 -11.80 13.71
N ALA A 127 26.34 -11.86 12.43
CA ALA A 127 25.57 -11.79 11.17
C ALA A 127 24.13 -12.33 11.16
N ASN A 128 23.94 -13.42 11.90
CA ASN A 128 22.75 -14.27 11.82
C ASN A 128 22.27 -14.69 13.21
N THR A 129 22.51 -13.86 14.22
CA THR A 129 22.00 -14.11 15.56
C THR A 129 20.48 -14.27 15.52
N SER A 130 20.01 -15.48 15.82
CA SER A 130 18.58 -15.75 16.03
C SER A 130 18.17 -15.18 17.38
N LEU A 131 17.16 -14.32 17.39
CA LEU A 131 16.56 -13.75 18.60
C LEU A 131 15.15 -14.35 18.79
N PRO A 132 14.66 -14.50 20.04
CA PRO A 132 15.30 -14.08 21.29
C PRO A 132 16.50 -14.96 21.67
N ALA A 133 17.46 -14.38 22.37
CA ALA A 133 18.65 -15.08 22.85
C ALA A 133 19.03 -14.66 24.27
N LEU A 134 19.57 -15.60 25.05
CA LEU A 134 20.08 -15.32 26.39
C LEU A 134 21.51 -14.78 26.29
N LEU A 135 21.69 -13.52 26.63
CA LEU A 135 23.00 -12.90 26.83
C LEU A 135 23.47 -13.17 28.26
N GLU A 136 24.64 -13.78 28.40
CA GLU A 136 25.26 -14.04 29.70
C GLU A 136 26.60 -13.30 29.79
N VAL A 137 26.84 -12.68 30.94
CA VAL A 137 28.09 -11.97 31.24
C VAL A 137 28.73 -12.62 32.46
N ARG A 138 29.99 -13.02 32.33
CA ARG A 138 30.80 -13.66 33.37
C ARG A 138 32.13 -12.95 33.51
N ASN A 139 32.68 -12.93 34.72
CA ASN A 139 34.08 -12.59 34.97
C ASN A 139 34.81 -13.80 35.59
N PRO A 140 36.13 -13.72 35.83
CA PRO A 140 36.86 -14.82 36.47
C PRO A 140 36.35 -15.23 37.86
N ASN A 141 35.62 -14.35 38.54
CA ASN A 141 35.07 -14.61 39.88
C ASN A 141 33.67 -15.24 39.84
N GLY A 142 33.02 -15.32 38.67
CA GLY A 142 31.71 -15.94 38.50
C GLY A 142 30.77 -15.20 37.54
N PRO A 143 29.50 -15.61 37.49
CA PRO A 143 28.47 -14.92 36.70
C PRO A 143 28.19 -13.52 37.25
N ILE A 144 28.02 -12.57 36.33
CA ILE A 144 27.65 -11.18 36.63
C ILE A 144 26.14 -10.99 36.38
N ALA A 145 25.69 -11.29 35.16
CA ALA A 145 24.32 -11.03 34.73
C ALA A 145 23.89 -11.99 33.61
N SER A 146 22.58 -12.17 33.48
CA SER A 146 21.95 -12.86 32.36
C SER A 146 20.71 -12.08 31.92
N VAL A 147 20.57 -11.77 30.64
CA VAL A 147 19.50 -10.95 30.06
C VAL A 147 18.98 -11.62 28.79
N ASN A 148 17.66 -11.66 28.61
CA ASN A 148 17.08 -12.02 27.33
C ASN A 148 17.14 -10.82 26.40
N VAL A 149 17.84 -10.98 25.29
CA VAL A 149 17.88 -10.03 24.18
C VAL A 149 16.83 -10.46 23.18
N THR A 150 15.92 -9.57 22.83
CA THR A 150 14.87 -9.80 21.83
C THR A 150 15.16 -8.97 20.59
N ALA A 151 14.69 -9.42 19.43
CA ALA A 151 14.67 -8.55 18.26
C ALA A 151 13.70 -7.39 18.52
N LEU A 152 13.95 -6.25 17.87
CA LEU A 152 12.99 -5.15 17.87
C LEU A 152 11.73 -5.59 17.10
N PRO A 153 10.54 -5.17 17.56
CA PRO A 153 9.32 -5.32 16.76
C PRO A 153 9.53 -4.64 15.42
N PRO A 154 9.10 -5.28 14.31
CA PRO A 154 9.21 -4.66 13.00
C PRO A 154 8.40 -3.36 13.02
N ARG A 155 8.86 -2.29 12.39
CA ARG A 155 8.05 -1.07 12.24
C ARG A 155 7.45 -1.03 10.85
N VAL A 156 6.14 -0.81 10.75
CA VAL A 156 5.45 -0.58 9.47
C VAL A 156 5.24 0.92 9.31
N ASP A 157 5.83 1.48 8.25
CA ASP A 157 5.79 2.91 7.95
C ASP A 157 4.75 3.21 6.87
N GLU A 158 4.63 2.33 5.88
CA GLU A 158 3.76 2.51 4.72
C GLU A 158 3.38 1.15 4.11
N VAL A 159 2.15 1.07 3.59
CA VAL A 159 1.62 -0.08 2.83
C VAL A 159 1.03 0.44 1.52
N ARG A 160 1.43 -0.13 0.38
CA ARG A 160 0.96 0.27 -0.96
C ARG A 160 0.75 -0.92 -1.90
N PRO A 161 -0.18 -0.85 -2.86
CA PRO A 161 -1.15 0.24 -3.05
C PRO A 161 -2.20 0.29 -1.92
N THR A 162 -2.86 1.44 -1.75
CA THR A 162 -3.95 1.60 -0.75
C THR A 162 -5.16 0.74 -1.13
N LEU A 163 -5.49 0.69 -2.44
CA LEU A 163 -6.47 -0.24 -2.98
C LEU A 163 -5.80 -1.57 -3.29
N VAL A 164 -6.00 -2.53 -2.40
CA VAL A 164 -5.35 -3.83 -2.46
C VAL A 164 -6.11 -4.75 -3.40
N ARG A 165 -5.44 -5.34 -4.38
CA ARG A 165 -6.05 -6.31 -5.31
C ARG A 165 -5.58 -7.72 -4.95
N GLU A 166 -6.50 -8.67 -4.97
CA GLU A 166 -6.14 -10.08 -4.87
C GLU A 166 -5.22 -10.50 -6.03
N GLN A 167 -4.27 -11.37 -5.71
CA GLN A 167 -3.24 -11.91 -6.62
C GLN A 167 -2.22 -10.87 -7.13
N GLU A 168 -2.22 -9.67 -6.57
CA GLU A 168 -1.28 -8.59 -6.91
C GLU A 168 -0.30 -8.33 -5.74
N PRO A 169 0.88 -7.76 -6.01
CA PRO A 169 1.87 -7.48 -4.98
C PRO A 169 1.45 -6.29 -4.09
N LEU A 170 1.65 -6.48 -2.79
CA LEU A 170 1.53 -5.47 -1.75
C LEU A 170 2.93 -5.14 -1.21
N ARG A 171 3.34 -3.89 -1.30
CA ARG A 171 4.60 -3.37 -0.81
C ARG A 171 4.43 -2.82 0.59
N ILE A 172 5.27 -3.27 1.52
CA ILE A 172 5.29 -2.82 2.91
C ILE A 172 6.67 -2.22 3.18
N ARG A 173 6.73 -0.92 3.47
CA ARG A 173 7.95 -0.23 3.88
C ARG A 173 7.99 -0.03 5.38
N GLY A 174 9.19 -0.05 5.93
CA GLY A 174 9.38 -0.03 7.36
C GLY A 174 10.82 -0.11 7.78
N ARG A 175 11.02 -0.63 8.99
CA ARG A 175 12.33 -0.87 9.59
C ARG A 175 12.31 -2.13 10.44
N ASP A 176 13.51 -2.64 10.74
CA ASP A 176 13.73 -3.78 11.62
C ASP A 176 13.03 -5.07 11.15
N PHE A 177 12.82 -5.23 9.84
CA PHE A 177 12.34 -6.50 9.28
C PHE A 177 13.45 -7.55 9.39
N GLY A 178 13.22 -8.57 10.21
CA GLY A 178 14.16 -9.66 10.44
C GLY A 178 14.24 -10.63 9.26
N SER A 179 15.28 -11.46 9.23
CA SER A 179 15.49 -12.45 8.15
C SER A 179 14.42 -13.55 8.07
N ALA A 180 13.66 -13.75 9.15
CA ALA A 180 12.55 -14.69 9.25
C ALA A 180 11.24 -13.97 9.60
N VAL A 181 11.05 -12.76 9.08
CA VAL A 181 9.80 -12.00 9.19
C VAL A 181 8.64 -12.72 8.49
N SER A 182 7.43 -12.54 9.02
CA SER A 182 6.19 -13.06 8.46
C SER A 182 5.14 -11.95 8.36
N VAL A 183 4.25 -12.09 7.38
CA VAL A 183 3.15 -11.14 7.14
C VAL A 183 1.85 -11.92 7.08
N SER A 184 0.81 -11.44 7.75
CA SER A 184 -0.51 -12.05 7.73
C SER A 184 -1.63 -11.00 7.81
N VAL A 185 -2.83 -11.37 7.39
CA VAL A 185 -4.06 -10.59 7.56
C VAL A 185 -5.08 -11.49 8.23
N ASN A 186 -5.59 -11.08 9.39
CA ASN A 186 -6.49 -11.90 10.21
C ASN A 186 -5.98 -13.34 10.49
N GLY A 187 -4.64 -13.51 10.58
CA GLY A 187 -3.99 -14.80 10.77
C GLY A 187 -3.73 -15.62 9.50
N GLU A 188 -4.31 -15.23 8.35
CA GLU A 188 -4.01 -15.84 7.05
C GLU A 188 -2.66 -15.31 6.53
N PRO A 189 -1.68 -16.18 6.22
CA PRO A 189 -0.34 -15.75 5.83
C PRO A 189 -0.30 -15.22 4.39
N LEU A 190 0.46 -14.15 4.17
CA LEU A 190 0.78 -13.62 2.84
C LEU A 190 2.17 -14.12 2.43
N ALA A 191 2.31 -14.53 1.16
CA ALA A 191 3.58 -15.03 0.63
C ALA A 191 4.56 -13.86 0.44
N ILE A 192 5.77 -13.96 0.99
CA ILE A 192 6.83 -12.94 0.81
C ILE A 192 7.59 -13.24 -0.49
N GLU A 193 7.51 -12.34 -1.47
CA GLU A 193 8.22 -12.40 -2.75
C GLU A 193 9.67 -11.88 -2.62
N SER A 194 9.86 -10.81 -1.85
CA SER A 194 11.18 -10.27 -1.54
C SER A 194 11.22 -9.58 -0.17
N GLN A 195 12.40 -9.56 0.45
CA GLN A 195 12.61 -8.97 1.76
C GLN A 195 13.95 -8.25 1.88
N SER A 196 13.95 -7.18 2.66
CA SER A 196 15.12 -6.47 3.19
C SER A 196 14.79 -5.95 4.58
N ALA A 197 15.75 -5.35 5.28
CA ALA A 197 15.51 -4.77 6.61
C ALA A 197 14.50 -3.61 6.63
N THR A 198 14.18 -3.03 5.47
CA THR A 198 13.32 -1.84 5.36
C THR A 198 12.16 -1.99 4.37
N GLU A 199 12.05 -3.13 3.70
CA GLU A 199 11.02 -3.36 2.69
C GLU A 199 10.67 -4.85 2.53
N LEU A 200 9.37 -5.13 2.43
CA LEU A 200 8.79 -6.41 2.05
C LEU A 200 7.90 -6.22 0.82
N ILE A 201 7.95 -7.18 -0.10
CA ILE A 201 6.96 -7.33 -1.17
C ILE A 201 6.26 -8.66 -0.91
N VAL A 202 4.94 -8.64 -0.77
CA VAL A 202 4.12 -9.82 -0.51
C VAL A 202 3.01 -9.97 -1.53
N THR A 203 2.57 -11.20 -1.82
CA THR A 203 1.40 -11.45 -2.67
C THR A 203 0.14 -11.55 -1.81
N VAL A 204 -0.94 -10.91 -2.23
CA VAL A 204 -2.25 -11.02 -1.59
C VAL A 204 -2.98 -12.25 -2.15
N PRO A 205 -3.33 -13.27 -1.36
CA PRO A 205 -4.05 -14.44 -1.88
C PRO A 205 -5.49 -14.10 -2.29
N ALA A 206 -6.05 -14.88 -3.21
CA ALA A 206 -7.47 -14.76 -3.59
C ALA A 206 -8.39 -15.23 -2.45
N GLY A 207 -9.52 -14.55 -2.27
CA GLY A 207 -10.48 -14.79 -1.19
C GLY A 207 -9.97 -14.38 0.19
N LEU A 208 -8.90 -13.58 0.29
CA LEU A 208 -8.37 -13.13 1.57
C LEU A 208 -9.43 -12.30 2.30
N SER A 209 -9.74 -12.68 3.54
CA SER A 209 -10.71 -11.94 4.35
C SER A 209 -10.11 -10.61 4.81
N ALA A 210 -10.93 -9.56 4.78
CA ALA A 210 -10.58 -8.25 5.32
C ALA A 210 -10.12 -8.36 6.78
N GLY A 211 -9.09 -7.57 7.13
CA GLY A 211 -8.61 -7.54 8.51
C GLY A 211 -7.30 -6.78 8.69
N PRO A 212 -6.84 -6.60 9.94
CA PRO A 212 -5.58 -5.92 10.22
C PRO A 212 -4.40 -6.67 9.62
N LEU A 213 -3.51 -5.94 8.93
CA LEU A 213 -2.19 -6.44 8.59
C LEU A 213 -1.39 -6.66 9.88
N LEU A 214 -0.68 -7.77 9.96
CA LEU A 214 0.26 -8.06 11.03
C LEU A 214 1.61 -8.46 10.43
N VAL A 215 2.65 -7.71 10.79
CA VAL A 215 4.05 -8.03 10.45
C VAL A 215 4.74 -8.51 11.72
N SER A 216 5.34 -9.70 11.67
CA SER A 216 5.91 -10.36 12.86
C SER A 216 7.32 -10.86 12.60
N ASN A 217 8.26 -10.44 13.45
CA ASN A 217 9.56 -11.07 13.58
C ASN A 217 9.45 -12.27 14.55
N PRO A 218 10.41 -13.21 14.53
CA PRO A 218 10.43 -14.32 15.49
C PRO A 218 10.50 -13.82 16.95
N GLY A 219 9.81 -14.54 17.84
CA GLY A 219 9.79 -14.28 19.28
C GLY A 219 8.48 -13.70 19.80
N PRO A 220 8.16 -13.92 21.08
CA PRO A 220 6.90 -13.46 21.66
C PRO A 220 6.83 -11.93 21.71
N GLY A 221 5.71 -11.37 21.27
CA GLY A 221 5.44 -9.92 21.30
C GLY A 221 6.20 -9.11 20.24
N ASN A 222 6.85 -9.77 19.30
CA ASN A 222 7.73 -9.15 18.31
C ASN A 222 7.00 -8.84 17.00
N GLN A 223 5.88 -8.12 17.10
CA GLN A 223 4.94 -7.93 16.00
C GLN A 223 4.37 -6.51 16.01
N THR A 224 3.98 -6.03 14.83
CA THR A 224 3.37 -4.72 14.64
C THR A 224 2.17 -4.83 13.73
N ALA A 225 1.06 -4.23 14.15
CA ALA A 225 -0.12 -4.09 13.32
C ALA A 225 0.10 -2.97 12.29
N GLY A 226 -0.25 -3.24 11.05
CA GLY A 226 -0.39 -2.25 9.99
C GLY A 226 -1.85 -1.82 9.81
N PRO A 227 -2.17 -1.09 8.72
CA PRO A 227 -3.56 -0.80 8.37
C PRO A 227 -4.35 -2.10 8.11
N ALA A 228 -5.69 -1.99 8.17
CA ALA A 228 -6.54 -3.05 7.66
C ALA A 228 -6.32 -3.23 6.16
N ILE A 229 -6.20 -4.48 5.73
CA ILE A 229 -6.17 -4.88 4.33
C ILE A 229 -7.57 -5.37 3.99
N GLU A 230 -8.11 -4.81 2.93
CA GLU A 230 -9.42 -5.14 2.41
C GLU A 230 -9.26 -5.43 0.92
N PRO A 231 -9.09 -6.71 0.54
CA PRO A 231 -8.76 -7.08 -0.83
C PRO A 231 -9.96 -6.90 -1.76
N MET A 232 -9.73 -6.22 -2.86
CA MET A 232 -10.64 -6.23 -4.00
C MET A 232 -10.53 -7.55 -4.76
N PRO A 233 -11.65 -8.12 -5.21
CA PRO A 233 -11.65 -9.32 -6.03
C PRO A 233 -10.71 -9.17 -7.24
N SER A 234 -10.00 -10.24 -7.60
CA SER A 234 -9.12 -10.25 -8.76
C SER A 234 -9.86 -9.88 -10.06
N GLY A 235 -9.13 -9.45 -11.09
CA GLY A 235 -9.73 -9.11 -12.39
C GLY A 235 -10.39 -7.72 -12.46
N LEU A 236 -10.29 -6.91 -11.41
CA LEU A 236 -10.64 -5.48 -11.43
C LEU A 236 -9.80 -4.78 -12.50
N THR A 237 -10.45 -4.17 -13.49
CA THR A 237 -9.79 -3.54 -14.64
C THR A 237 -10.08 -2.05 -14.81
N ALA A 238 -11.11 -1.53 -14.15
CA ALA A 238 -11.34 -0.09 -14.02
C ALA A 238 -12.08 0.17 -12.71
N CYS A 239 -11.72 1.27 -12.05
CA CYS A 239 -12.33 1.69 -10.79
C CYS A 239 -12.47 3.21 -10.75
N TYR A 240 -13.70 3.70 -10.62
CA TYR A 240 -14.03 5.12 -10.51
C TYR A 240 -14.73 5.33 -9.17
N THR A 241 -14.02 5.89 -8.20
CA THR A 241 -14.57 6.19 -6.88
C THR A 241 -15.34 7.50 -6.87
N PHE A 242 -15.20 8.34 -7.90
CA PHE A 242 -15.80 9.68 -7.98
C PHE A 242 -15.42 10.64 -6.85
N ASP A 243 -14.41 10.28 -6.06
CA ASP A 243 -13.91 11.11 -4.99
C ASP A 243 -13.16 12.32 -5.49
N GLN A 244 -13.51 13.48 -4.93
CA GLN A 244 -12.68 14.67 -5.03
C GLN A 244 -11.66 14.69 -3.89
N LEU A 245 -10.52 14.03 -4.12
CA LEU A 245 -9.38 14.18 -3.22
C LEU A 245 -8.59 15.44 -3.56
N SER A 246 -8.34 16.27 -2.54
CA SER A 246 -7.31 17.30 -2.60
C SER A 246 -6.04 16.78 -1.93
N LEU A 247 -5.01 16.47 -2.71
CA LEU A 247 -3.69 16.14 -2.17
C LEU A 247 -2.76 17.34 -2.37
N ASN A 248 -2.38 18.01 -1.28
CA ASN A 248 -1.52 19.20 -1.31
C ASN A 248 -2.05 20.34 -2.21
N GLY A 249 -3.38 20.46 -2.34
CA GLY A 249 -4.04 21.49 -3.15
C GLY A 249 -4.20 21.16 -4.64
N LEU A 250 -3.80 19.97 -5.09
CA LEU A 250 -4.16 19.44 -6.40
C LEU A 250 -5.52 18.73 -6.30
N ILE A 251 -6.48 19.14 -7.12
CA ILE A 251 -7.76 18.43 -7.28
C ILE A 251 -7.49 17.22 -8.18
N LEU A 252 -7.69 16.01 -7.66
CA LEU A 252 -7.73 14.81 -8.50
C LEU A 252 -9.07 14.78 -9.24
N ASP A 253 -9.03 14.40 -10.51
CA ASP A 253 -10.24 14.33 -11.34
C ASP A 253 -11.13 13.17 -10.83
N PRO A 254 -12.41 13.42 -10.47
CA PRO A 254 -13.33 12.34 -10.07
C PRO A 254 -13.59 11.32 -11.20
N LEU A 255 -13.14 11.60 -12.42
CA LEU A 255 -13.26 10.75 -13.59
C LEU A 255 -12.05 9.82 -13.84
N ASP A 256 -11.01 9.93 -13.01
CA ASP A 256 -9.77 9.17 -13.09
C ASP A 256 -9.97 7.69 -12.72
N ASP A 257 -9.44 6.79 -13.55
CA ASP A 257 -9.43 5.34 -13.28
C ASP A 257 -8.34 5.01 -12.26
N LYS A 258 -8.75 4.60 -11.05
CA LYS A 258 -7.82 4.35 -9.94
C LYS A 258 -6.93 3.13 -10.11
N ILE A 259 -7.20 2.27 -11.10
CA ILE A 259 -6.47 1.02 -11.31
C ILE A 259 -5.76 0.99 -12.68
N GLY A 260 -6.31 1.66 -13.68
CA GLY A 260 -5.81 1.68 -15.05
C GLY A 260 -5.49 3.08 -15.55
N ASP A 261 -5.58 3.24 -16.87
CA ASP A 261 -5.41 4.49 -17.61
C ASP A 261 -6.69 4.89 -18.36
N ARG A 262 -7.83 4.25 -18.03
CA ARG A 262 -9.11 4.44 -18.72
C ARG A 262 -9.95 5.53 -18.09
N ASP A 263 -9.37 6.72 -17.99
CA ASP A 263 -10.06 7.88 -17.45
C ASP A 263 -11.33 8.19 -18.24
N LEU A 264 -12.40 8.50 -17.53
CA LEU A 264 -13.66 8.90 -18.13
C LEU A 264 -13.53 10.28 -18.76
N THR A 265 -13.96 10.41 -20.01
CA THR A 265 -14.07 11.70 -20.70
C THR A 265 -15.47 12.28 -20.47
N LEU A 266 -15.56 13.46 -19.85
CA LEU A 266 -16.82 14.19 -19.67
C LEU A 266 -17.25 14.88 -20.98
N GLN A 267 -18.53 14.74 -21.32
CA GLN A 267 -19.19 15.46 -22.39
C GLN A 267 -20.46 16.15 -21.87
N LEU A 268 -20.51 17.47 -22.05
CA LEU A 268 -21.69 18.27 -21.71
C LEU A 268 -22.72 18.17 -22.85
N MET A 269 -23.96 17.82 -22.52
CA MET A 269 -25.05 17.69 -23.48
C MET A 269 -25.79 19.02 -23.71
N GLN A 270 -25.74 19.93 -22.73
CA GLN A 270 -26.33 21.26 -22.79
C GLN A 270 -25.40 22.30 -22.15
N VAL A 271 -25.74 23.58 -22.30
CA VAL A 271 -24.93 24.71 -21.80
C VAL A 271 -24.85 24.74 -20.27
N ASP A 272 -25.85 24.19 -19.59
CA ASP A 272 -25.92 24.01 -18.14
C ASP A 272 -25.43 22.62 -17.68
N GLY A 273 -24.76 21.87 -18.58
CA GLY A 273 -24.22 20.56 -18.26
C GLY A 273 -23.06 20.65 -17.25
N GLU A 274 -23.07 19.79 -16.24
CA GLU A 274 -22.05 19.75 -15.19
C GLU A 274 -21.91 18.35 -14.58
N LEU A 275 -20.69 18.02 -14.15
CA LEU A 275 -20.44 16.95 -13.18
C LEU A 275 -20.29 17.59 -11.79
N GLN A 276 -21.25 17.30 -10.90
CA GLN A 276 -21.25 17.81 -9.54
C GLN A 276 -20.82 16.72 -8.56
N SER A 277 -20.04 17.13 -7.56
CA SER A 277 -19.79 16.28 -6.40
C SER A 277 -21.02 16.29 -5.49
N ALA A 278 -21.41 15.11 -5.03
CA ALA A 278 -22.47 14.91 -4.05
C ALA A 278 -21.96 14.02 -2.91
N GLU A 279 -22.73 13.91 -1.83
CA GLU A 279 -22.45 12.91 -0.79
C GLU A 279 -22.51 11.50 -1.41
N GLY A 280 -21.37 10.80 -1.38
CA GLY A 280 -21.21 9.43 -1.84
C GLY A 280 -21.77 8.41 -0.85
N LYS A 281 -21.73 7.15 -1.24
CA LYS A 281 -21.88 6.04 -0.29
C LYS A 281 -20.61 5.92 0.56
N ILE A 282 -19.45 6.07 -0.08
CA ILE A 282 -18.15 6.31 0.52
C ILE A 282 -17.76 7.73 0.11
N ASP A 283 -17.26 8.53 1.05
CA ASP A 283 -16.72 9.86 0.76
C ASP A 283 -17.59 10.71 -0.21
N SER A 284 -17.15 10.91 -1.46
CA SER A 284 -17.89 11.73 -2.45
C SER A 284 -18.36 10.91 -3.64
N GLY A 285 -19.58 11.18 -4.11
CA GLY A 285 -20.14 10.61 -5.33
C GLY A 285 -20.27 11.61 -6.48
N ALA A 286 -20.63 11.09 -7.65
CA ALA A 286 -20.86 11.85 -8.87
C ALA A 286 -22.35 12.03 -9.17
N GLN A 287 -22.77 13.28 -9.38
CA GLN A 287 -24.05 13.65 -9.97
C GLN A 287 -23.83 14.27 -11.35
N PHE A 288 -24.43 13.69 -12.38
CA PHE A 288 -24.33 14.17 -13.76
C PHE A 288 -25.58 14.97 -14.13
N ILE A 289 -25.43 16.28 -14.35
CA ILE A 289 -26.52 17.18 -14.76
C ILE A 289 -26.32 17.49 -16.23
N ASN A 290 -27.24 17.10 -17.12
CA ASN A 290 -27.14 17.32 -18.58
C ASN A 290 -25.74 17.01 -19.16
N ALA A 291 -25.08 15.98 -18.62
CA ALA A 291 -23.73 15.58 -18.97
C ALA A 291 -23.63 14.06 -19.00
N THR A 292 -22.75 13.54 -19.84
CA THR A 292 -22.41 12.11 -19.93
C THR A 292 -20.90 11.97 -19.77
N ALA A 293 -20.45 10.81 -19.31
CA ALA A 293 -19.03 10.49 -19.31
C ALA A 293 -18.79 9.14 -19.96
N SER A 294 -17.67 8.97 -20.65
CA SER A 294 -17.37 7.71 -21.34
C SER A 294 -15.91 7.36 -21.30
N ALA A 295 -15.61 6.06 -21.24
CA ALA A 295 -14.29 5.50 -21.40
C ALA A 295 -14.34 4.47 -22.52
N GLU A 296 -13.44 4.61 -23.49
CA GLU A 296 -13.44 3.76 -24.69
C GLU A 296 -12.49 2.57 -24.58
N ALA A 297 -12.98 1.50 -25.19
CA ALA A 297 -12.45 0.17 -25.46
C ALA A 297 -12.07 -0.70 -24.26
N PHE A 298 -13.04 -1.50 -23.78
CA PHE A 298 -12.82 -2.60 -22.85
C PHE A 298 -12.73 -3.96 -23.59
N THR A 299 -11.59 -4.21 -24.21
CA THR A 299 -11.32 -5.41 -25.04
C THR A 299 -11.40 -6.75 -24.30
N GLU A 300 -11.24 -6.71 -22.99
CA GLU A 300 -11.23 -7.84 -22.08
C GLU A 300 -12.63 -8.32 -21.69
N LEU A 301 -13.69 -7.57 -22.02
CA LEU A 301 -15.09 -7.92 -21.70
C LEU A 301 -15.71 -8.77 -22.83
N ALA A 302 -15.12 -9.94 -23.09
CA ALA A 302 -15.54 -10.77 -24.21
C ALA A 302 -16.79 -11.61 -23.90
N SER A 303 -16.73 -12.46 -22.87
CA SER A 303 -17.80 -13.42 -22.55
C SER A 303 -18.08 -13.62 -21.06
N SER A 304 -17.13 -13.24 -20.21
CA SER A 304 -17.32 -13.13 -18.76
C SER A 304 -16.88 -11.74 -18.31
N TYR A 305 -17.71 -11.08 -17.52
CA TYR A 305 -17.39 -9.81 -16.89
C TYR A 305 -18.36 -9.51 -15.75
N SER A 306 -17.97 -8.59 -14.87
CA SER A 306 -18.86 -8.08 -13.83
C SER A 306 -18.74 -6.57 -13.72
N LEU A 307 -19.85 -5.93 -13.38
CA LEU A 307 -19.92 -4.51 -13.08
C LEU A 307 -20.54 -4.35 -11.69
N SER A 308 -20.05 -3.40 -10.90
CA SER A 308 -20.53 -3.08 -9.56
C SER A 308 -20.55 -1.56 -9.39
N THR A 309 -21.60 -0.99 -8.80
CA THR A 309 -21.66 0.43 -8.44
C THR A 309 -22.72 0.67 -7.37
N TRP A 310 -22.57 1.76 -6.63
CA TRP A 310 -23.61 2.31 -5.78
C TRP A 310 -24.42 3.36 -6.54
N VAL A 311 -25.73 3.30 -6.34
CA VAL A 311 -26.69 4.21 -6.96
C VAL A 311 -27.65 4.75 -5.91
N LYS A 312 -27.80 6.07 -5.85
CA LYS A 312 -28.84 6.76 -5.07
C LYS A 312 -29.75 7.51 -6.02
N THR A 313 -31.01 7.11 -6.08
CA THR A 313 -32.00 7.70 -7.02
C THR A 313 -32.71 8.90 -6.41
N ALA A 314 -32.90 9.98 -7.19
CA ALA A 314 -33.69 11.13 -6.78
C ALA A 314 -35.21 10.95 -7.04
N SER A 315 -36.03 11.90 -6.59
CA SER A 315 -37.48 11.84 -6.77
C SER A 315 -37.90 12.03 -8.22
N GLY A 316 -38.51 10.98 -8.80
CA GLY A 316 -38.97 11.00 -10.19
C GLY A 316 -37.89 10.60 -11.19
N ALA A 317 -36.76 10.08 -10.70
CA ALA A 317 -35.65 9.60 -11.51
C ALA A 317 -36.12 8.63 -12.60
N GLU A 318 -35.88 9.04 -13.84
CA GLU A 318 -36.00 8.25 -15.05
C GLU A 318 -34.79 8.58 -15.90
N GLY A 319 -34.09 7.56 -16.40
CA GLY A 319 -32.90 7.79 -17.21
C GLY A 319 -31.86 6.70 -17.10
N HIS A 320 -30.86 6.79 -17.99
CA HIS A 320 -29.78 5.82 -18.06
C HIS A 320 -28.72 6.11 -17.03
N ILE A 321 -28.40 5.12 -16.20
CA ILE A 321 -27.32 5.23 -15.22
C ILE A 321 -25.99 4.99 -15.93
N LEU A 322 -25.87 3.81 -16.56
CA LEU A 322 -24.68 3.41 -17.28
C LEU A 322 -25.00 2.39 -18.37
N SER A 323 -24.09 2.23 -19.32
CA SER A 323 -24.16 1.20 -20.34
C SER A 323 -22.77 0.74 -20.74
N LEU A 324 -22.61 -0.57 -20.92
CA LEU A 324 -21.59 -1.12 -21.80
C LEU A 324 -22.22 -1.20 -23.19
N LYS A 325 -21.68 -0.49 -24.18
CA LYS A 325 -22.28 -0.46 -25.53
C LYS A 325 -21.23 -0.35 -26.63
N ASN A 326 -21.58 -0.78 -27.85
CA ASN A 326 -20.72 -0.62 -29.02
C ASN A 326 -21.45 0.07 -30.17
N ALA A 327 -20.72 0.34 -31.26
CA ALA A 327 -21.22 1.03 -32.44
C ALA A 327 -22.26 0.23 -33.26
N LEU A 328 -22.48 -1.06 -32.95
CA LEU A 328 -23.49 -1.92 -33.61
C LEU A 328 -24.79 -2.03 -32.80
N ASP A 329 -24.99 -1.17 -31.80
CA ASP A 329 -26.14 -1.20 -30.89
C ASP A 329 -26.27 -2.53 -30.10
N ASP A 330 -25.15 -3.21 -29.85
CA ASP A 330 -25.12 -4.13 -28.73
C ASP A 330 -24.97 -3.30 -27.46
N SER A 331 -25.83 -3.53 -26.47
CA SER A 331 -25.73 -2.82 -25.20
C SER A 331 -26.22 -3.64 -24.03
N LEU A 332 -25.50 -3.55 -22.92
CA LEU A 332 -25.99 -3.88 -21.60
C LEU A 332 -26.18 -2.58 -20.83
N SER A 333 -27.44 -2.18 -20.66
CA SER A 333 -27.80 -0.86 -20.14
C SER A 333 -28.50 -0.98 -18.80
N LEU A 334 -28.00 -0.26 -17.80
CA LEU A 334 -28.64 -0.06 -16.51
C LEU A 334 -29.33 1.32 -16.51
N SER A 335 -30.61 1.34 -16.18
CA SER A 335 -31.40 2.57 -16.10
C SER A 335 -32.36 2.53 -14.92
N VAL A 336 -32.94 3.69 -14.60
CA VAL A 336 -34.09 3.81 -13.73
C VAL A 336 -35.30 4.10 -14.60
N LEU A 337 -36.37 3.33 -14.40
CA LEU A 337 -37.66 3.54 -15.02
C LEU A 337 -38.61 4.15 -14.00
N ASN A 338 -39.19 5.31 -14.33
CA ASN A 338 -40.34 5.84 -13.62
C ASN A 338 -41.60 5.38 -14.36
N THR A 339 -42.48 4.62 -13.73
CA THR A 339 -43.74 4.26 -14.41
C THR A 339 -44.61 5.52 -14.54
N PRO A 340 -45.17 5.80 -15.73
CA PRO A 340 -45.99 6.99 -15.92
C PRO A 340 -47.14 6.95 -14.90
N TYR A 341 -47.34 8.05 -14.16
CA TYR A 341 -48.39 8.27 -13.16
C TYR A 341 -48.14 7.87 -11.70
N GLY A 342 -46.89 7.68 -11.24
CA GLY A 342 -46.66 7.57 -9.80
C GLY A 342 -47.56 6.53 -9.13
N GLY A 343 -47.69 5.37 -9.78
CA GLY A 343 -48.30 4.21 -9.15
C GLY A 343 -47.60 3.91 -7.82
N PRO A 344 -48.24 3.14 -6.93
CA PRO A 344 -47.73 2.89 -5.57
C PRO A 344 -46.32 2.25 -5.51
N ASP A 345 -45.76 1.84 -6.65
CA ASP A 345 -44.61 0.96 -6.79
C ASP A 345 -43.26 1.66 -7.08
N GLY A 346 -43.15 2.99 -6.89
CA GLY A 346 -41.86 3.71 -6.92
C GLY A 346 -41.09 3.65 -8.25
N ALA A 347 -39.86 4.20 -8.25
CA ALA A 347 -38.93 4.06 -9.38
C ALA A 347 -38.32 2.65 -9.37
N LYS A 348 -38.05 2.06 -10.54
CA LYS A 348 -37.50 0.69 -10.63
C LYS A 348 -36.17 0.68 -11.36
N LEU A 349 -35.23 -0.11 -10.87
CA LEU A 349 -34.03 -0.44 -11.62
C LEU A 349 -34.42 -1.28 -12.83
N LYS A 350 -33.92 -0.91 -14.01
CA LYS A 350 -34.14 -1.62 -15.26
C LYS A 350 -32.79 -2.03 -15.84
N LEU A 351 -32.68 -3.29 -16.24
CA LEU A 351 -31.59 -3.76 -17.08
C LEU A 351 -32.14 -4.08 -18.47
N THR A 352 -31.48 -3.60 -19.52
CA THR A 352 -31.84 -3.87 -20.91
C THR A 352 -30.64 -4.47 -21.63
N MET A 353 -30.82 -5.64 -22.27
CA MET A 353 -29.84 -6.18 -23.20
C MET A 353 -30.32 -5.99 -24.63
N ARG A 354 -29.48 -5.37 -25.45
CA ARG A 354 -29.67 -5.24 -26.89
C ARG A 354 -28.55 -5.97 -27.61
N TYR A 355 -28.90 -6.61 -28.71
CA TYR A 355 -27.96 -7.25 -29.62
C TYR A 355 -28.34 -6.84 -31.04
N GLN A 356 -27.41 -6.22 -31.75
CA GLN A 356 -27.56 -5.71 -33.11
C GLN A 356 -28.82 -4.84 -33.27
N GLY A 357 -29.04 -3.92 -32.33
CA GLY A 357 -30.18 -3.00 -32.38
C GLY A 357 -31.54 -3.62 -32.00
N THR A 358 -31.58 -4.87 -31.54
CA THR A 358 -32.82 -5.52 -31.08
C THR A 358 -32.75 -5.80 -29.58
N THR A 359 -33.78 -5.37 -28.85
CA THR A 359 -33.94 -5.71 -27.43
C THR A 359 -34.20 -7.19 -27.28
N GLN A 360 -33.30 -7.89 -26.59
CA GLN A 360 -33.38 -9.34 -26.37
C GLN A 360 -34.17 -9.65 -25.11
N TYR A 361 -33.87 -8.95 -24.03
CA TYR A 361 -34.58 -9.08 -22.77
C TYR A 361 -34.49 -7.81 -21.93
N GLU A 362 -35.43 -7.69 -21.01
CA GLU A 362 -35.48 -6.64 -19.99
C GLU A 362 -35.73 -7.25 -18.62
N PHE A 363 -35.06 -6.72 -17.60
CA PHE A 363 -35.35 -6.98 -16.20
C PHE A 363 -35.80 -5.67 -15.54
N LYS A 364 -36.73 -5.76 -14.59
CA LYS A 364 -37.19 -4.65 -13.75
C LYS A 364 -37.22 -5.12 -12.30
N SER A 365 -36.64 -4.35 -11.39
CA SER A 365 -36.64 -4.65 -9.96
C SER A 365 -38.00 -4.41 -9.31
N GLU A 366 -38.07 -4.74 -8.02
CA GLU A 366 -39.06 -4.13 -7.13
C GLU A 366 -38.84 -2.61 -7.01
N ALA A 367 -39.83 -1.94 -6.43
CA ALA A 367 -39.79 -0.52 -6.12
C ALA A 367 -38.51 -0.13 -5.34
N LEU A 368 -37.76 0.83 -5.86
CA LEU A 368 -36.68 1.47 -5.12
C LEU A 368 -37.25 2.55 -4.20
N VAL A 369 -36.68 2.63 -3.00
CA VAL A 369 -36.89 3.74 -2.08
C VAL A 369 -36.02 4.91 -2.54
N ARG A 370 -36.63 6.09 -2.65
CA ARG A 370 -35.92 7.32 -3.03
C ARG A 370 -34.89 7.71 -1.97
N ASP A 371 -33.83 8.38 -2.43
CA ASP A 371 -32.75 8.88 -1.57
C ASP A 371 -32.10 7.78 -0.71
N PHE A 372 -32.24 6.52 -1.14
CA PHE A 372 -31.61 5.36 -0.52
C PHE A 372 -30.52 4.82 -1.43
N TRP A 373 -29.38 4.46 -0.83
CA TRP A 373 -28.26 3.86 -1.54
C TRP A 373 -28.53 2.39 -1.83
N TYR A 374 -28.39 2.01 -3.10
CA TYR A 374 -28.46 0.63 -3.55
C TYR A 374 -27.14 0.23 -4.19
N HIS A 375 -26.59 -0.91 -3.77
CA HIS A 375 -25.50 -1.55 -4.49
C HIS A 375 -26.07 -2.39 -5.62
N VAL A 376 -25.62 -2.14 -6.84
CA VAL A 376 -26.03 -2.90 -8.02
C VAL A 376 -24.81 -3.61 -8.57
N ALA A 377 -24.93 -4.93 -8.75
CA ALA A 377 -23.93 -5.70 -9.47
C ALA A 377 -24.55 -6.51 -10.60
N VAL A 378 -23.91 -6.50 -11.76
CA VAL A 378 -24.27 -7.33 -12.92
C VAL A 378 -23.13 -8.27 -13.21
N VAL A 379 -23.41 -9.57 -13.31
CA VAL A 379 -22.42 -10.62 -13.52
C VAL A 379 -22.79 -11.43 -14.77
N LYS A 380 -21.99 -11.31 -15.82
CA LYS A 380 -22.09 -12.10 -17.05
C LYS A 380 -21.08 -13.23 -17.02
N THR A 381 -21.55 -14.44 -17.25
CA THR A 381 -20.75 -15.62 -17.60
C THR A 381 -20.97 -15.93 -19.10
N PRO A 382 -20.30 -16.92 -19.69
CA PRO A 382 -20.52 -17.25 -21.10
C PRO A 382 -21.96 -17.71 -21.39
N ASN A 383 -22.71 -18.17 -20.39
CA ASN A 383 -24.05 -18.77 -20.58
C ASN A 383 -25.15 -18.16 -19.71
N GLN A 384 -24.83 -17.19 -18.86
CA GLN A 384 -25.78 -16.66 -17.89
C GLN A 384 -25.49 -15.19 -17.58
N LEU A 385 -26.55 -14.40 -17.42
CA LEU A 385 -26.47 -13.08 -16.82
C LEU A 385 -27.24 -13.07 -15.48
N ARG A 386 -26.62 -12.49 -14.46
CA ARG A 386 -27.15 -12.35 -13.09
C ARG A 386 -27.15 -10.88 -12.69
N VAL A 387 -28.17 -10.45 -11.97
CA VAL A 387 -28.22 -9.12 -11.34
C VAL A 387 -28.40 -9.29 -9.84
N TYR A 388 -27.63 -8.52 -9.08
CA TYR A 388 -27.70 -8.43 -7.64
C TYR A 388 -28.07 -7.01 -7.23
N LEU A 389 -28.93 -6.90 -6.22
CA LEU A 389 -29.29 -5.64 -5.58
C LEU A 389 -29.03 -5.79 -4.08
N ASN A 390 -28.19 -4.93 -3.51
CA ASN A 390 -27.70 -5.05 -2.13
C ASN A 390 -27.25 -6.49 -1.85
N HIS A 391 -26.29 -7.01 -2.62
CA HIS A 391 -25.79 -8.40 -2.58
C HIS A 391 -26.78 -9.57 -2.85
N GLU A 392 -28.09 -9.34 -2.87
CA GLU A 392 -29.07 -10.39 -3.13
C GLU A 392 -29.29 -10.58 -4.63
N GLN A 393 -29.24 -11.82 -5.12
CA GLN A 393 -29.51 -12.10 -6.53
C GLN A 393 -30.99 -11.89 -6.83
N VAL A 394 -31.32 -10.84 -7.58
CA VAL A 394 -32.70 -10.47 -7.95
C VAL A 394 -33.09 -10.91 -9.36
N PHE A 395 -32.12 -11.27 -10.21
CA PHE A 395 -32.36 -11.73 -11.57
C PHE A 395 -31.34 -12.76 -12.02
N VAL A 396 -31.80 -13.71 -12.84
CA VAL A 396 -30.95 -14.66 -13.54
C VAL A 396 -31.63 -15.10 -14.84
N ILE A 397 -30.87 -15.14 -15.93
CA ILE A 397 -31.33 -15.65 -17.22
C ILE A 397 -30.21 -16.40 -17.93
N ASN A 398 -30.56 -17.43 -18.70
CA ASN A 398 -29.62 -18.04 -19.62
C ASN A 398 -29.36 -17.05 -20.76
N ASP A 399 -28.10 -16.71 -20.96
CA ASP A 399 -27.66 -15.71 -21.92
C ASP A 399 -26.28 -16.10 -22.48
N ASP A 400 -26.28 -16.54 -23.73
CA ASP A 400 -25.09 -16.90 -24.50
C ASP A 400 -24.61 -15.77 -25.43
N LEU A 401 -25.22 -14.58 -25.33
CA LEU A 401 -24.82 -13.43 -26.11
C LEU A 401 -23.48 -12.88 -25.62
N THR A 402 -22.68 -12.44 -26.59
CA THR A 402 -21.41 -11.73 -26.40
C THR A 402 -21.44 -10.48 -27.26
N PHE A 403 -20.80 -9.41 -26.82
CA PHE A 403 -20.69 -8.21 -27.64
C PHE A 403 -20.02 -8.56 -28.98
N SER A 404 -20.64 -8.14 -30.09
CA SER A 404 -20.15 -8.39 -31.45
C SER A 404 -18.95 -7.51 -31.82
N GLN A 405 -18.72 -6.44 -31.05
CA GLN A 405 -17.55 -5.57 -31.06
C GLN A 405 -17.20 -5.15 -29.63
N THR A 406 -15.97 -4.70 -29.43
CA THR A 406 -15.51 -4.15 -28.14
C THR A 406 -16.50 -3.11 -27.60
N PRO A 407 -17.00 -3.26 -26.37
CA PRO A 407 -17.86 -2.27 -25.75
C PRO A 407 -17.05 -1.12 -25.14
N ASP A 408 -17.68 0.05 -25.13
CA ASP A 408 -17.29 1.23 -24.37
C ASP A 408 -18.17 1.35 -23.13
N LEU A 409 -17.63 1.96 -22.07
CA LEU A 409 -18.41 2.34 -20.90
C LEU A 409 -18.96 3.75 -21.10
N VAL A 410 -20.27 3.92 -20.92
CA VAL A 410 -20.93 5.23 -20.99
C VAL A 410 -21.81 5.43 -19.76
N LEU A 411 -21.56 6.48 -19.01
CA LEU A 411 -22.30 6.93 -17.84
C LEU A 411 -23.25 8.06 -18.23
N ASN A 412 -24.45 8.02 -17.70
CA ASN A 412 -25.48 9.04 -17.92
C ASN A 412 -25.73 9.40 -19.40
N GLY A 413 -25.48 8.46 -20.30
CA GLY A 413 -25.51 8.70 -21.74
C GLY A 413 -26.89 8.53 -22.36
N PRO A 414 -27.17 9.20 -23.49
CA PRO A 414 -28.40 9.00 -24.24
C PRO A 414 -28.46 7.56 -24.77
N HIS A 415 -29.65 6.96 -24.72
CA HIS A 415 -29.94 5.65 -25.30
C HIS A 415 -30.63 5.82 -26.66
N PRO A 416 -30.35 4.97 -27.67
CA PRO A 416 -30.84 5.15 -29.03
C PRO A 416 -32.36 5.17 -29.21
N LEU A 417 -33.12 4.74 -28.19
CA LEU A 417 -34.58 4.60 -28.25
C LEU A 417 -35.36 5.55 -27.33
N ASP A 418 -34.68 6.31 -26.46
CA ASP A 418 -35.34 7.17 -25.47
C ASP A 418 -34.79 8.59 -25.58
N ASP A 419 -35.69 9.55 -25.82
CA ASP A 419 -35.41 10.97 -26.11
C ASP A 419 -34.93 11.77 -24.89
N GLY A 420 -33.92 11.27 -24.19
CA GLY A 420 -33.10 12.05 -23.27
C GLY A 420 -33.79 12.41 -21.96
N LEU A 421 -33.56 11.61 -20.94
CA LEU A 421 -33.38 12.12 -19.59
C LEU A 421 -32.15 11.40 -19.03
N GLY A 422 -31.11 12.16 -18.68
CA GLY A 422 -30.04 11.60 -17.86
C GLY A 422 -30.64 11.05 -16.57
N PHE A 423 -30.04 10.00 -16.04
CA PHE A 423 -30.29 9.55 -14.68
C PHE A 423 -30.16 10.71 -13.69
N ASP A 424 -31.27 11.04 -13.03
CA ASP A 424 -31.30 11.98 -11.92
C ASP A 424 -31.00 11.23 -10.60
N GLY A 425 -29.74 11.29 -10.19
CA GLY A 425 -29.26 10.70 -8.96
C GLY A 425 -27.74 10.76 -8.82
N VAL A 426 -27.22 10.02 -7.85
CA VAL A 426 -25.79 9.99 -7.52
C VAL A 426 -25.24 8.59 -7.76
N LEU A 427 -24.08 8.53 -8.42
CA LEU A 427 -23.27 7.34 -8.61
C LEU A 427 -22.09 7.35 -7.66
N ASP A 428 -21.69 6.17 -7.22
CA ASP A 428 -20.49 6.00 -6.43
C ASP A 428 -19.84 4.63 -6.68
N GLU A 429 -18.52 4.55 -6.49
CA GLU A 429 -17.71 3.32 -6.53
C GLU A 429 -18.00 2.40 -7.71
N LEU A 430 -17.86 2.91 -8.93
CA LEU A 430 -18.04 2.12 -10.14
C LEU A 430 -16.81 1.26 -10.42
N MET A 431 -17.00 -0.05 -10.40
CA MET A 431 -15.96 -1.05 -10.64
C MET A 431 -16.34 -1.97 -11.78
N LEU A 432 -15.36 -2.28 -12.63
CA LEU A 432 -15.50 -3.21 -13.73
C LEU A 432 -14.46 -4.34 -13.64
N PHE A 433 -14.93 -5.57 -13.80
CA PHE A 433 -14.12 -6.78 -13.69
C PHE A 433 -14.18 -7.57 -15.00
N ASN A 434 -13.04 -8.08 -15.45
CA ASN A 434 -12.92 -8.89 -16.67
C ASN A 434 -13.22 -10.38 -16.46
N ARG A 435 -14.01 -10.69 -15.42
CA ARG A 435 -14.47 -12.04 -15.09
C ARG A 435 -15.82 -11.99 -14.38
N ASP A 436 -16.46 -13.15 -14.28
CA ASP A 436 -17.63 -13.30 -13.43
C ASP A 436 -17.26 -13.38 -11.95
N LEU A 437 -17.85 -12.49 -11.14
CA LEU A 437 -17.74 -12.52 -9.69
C LEU A 437 -18.67 -13.60 -9.12
N THR A 438 -18.22 -14.22 -8.04
CA THR A 438 -19.02 -15.11 -7.20
C THR A 438 -20.01 -14.31 -6.35
N ALA A 439 -21.06 -14.97 -5.84
CA ALA A 439 -22.01 -14.31 -4.95
C ALA A 439 -21.35 -13.81 -3.64
N ASP A 440 -20.27 -14.46 -3.20
CA ASP A 440 -19.53 -14.05 -2.01
C ASP A 440 -18.68 -12.81 -2.29
N GLU A 441 -18.04 -12.72 -3.46
CA GLU A 441 -17.32 -11.51 -3.88
C GLU A 441 -18.27 -10.32 -4.08
N VAL A 442 -19.46 -10.52 -4.65
CA VAL A 442 -20.48 -9.47 -4.73
C VAL A 442 -20.92 -9.01 -3.34
N ARG A 443 -21.08 -9.94 -2.39
CA ARG A 443 -21.42 -9.61 -1.01
C ARG A 443 -20.28 -8.87 -0.30
N GLN A 444 -19.03 -9.25 -0.58
CA GLN A 444 -17.86 -8.53 -0.07
C GLN A 444 -17.85 -7.09 -0.59
N LEU A 445 -18.07 -6.86 -1.89
CA LEU A 445 -18.17 -5.51 -2.46
C LEU A 445 -19.29 -4.69 -1.80
N PHE A 446 -20.46 -5.28 -1.54
CA PHE A 446 -21.54 -4.60 -0.83
C PHE A 446 -21.18 -4.18 0.60
N HIS A 447 -20.40 -4.98 1.33
CA HIS A 447 -20.01 -4.67 2.72
C HIS A 447 -18.76 -3.80 2.80
N PHE A 448 -17.85 -3.92 1.83
CA PHE A 448 -16.63 -3.10 1.70
C PHE A 448 -16.96 -1.62 1.58
N MET A 449 -18.13 -1.30 1.02
CA MET A 449 -18.53 0.05 0.65
C MET A 449 -19.69 0.58 1.50
N GLN A 450 -19.71 0.28 2.80
CA GLN A 450 -20.82 0.68 3.70
C GLN A 450 -20.54 1.84 4.64
#